data_AF-A0A2P2CE19-F1
#
_entry.id   AF-A0A2P2CE19-F1
#
_cell.length_a   1.000
_cell.length_b   1.000
_cell.length_c   1.000
_cell.angle_alpha   90.00
_cell.angle_beta   90.00
_cell.angle_gamma   90.00
#
_symmetry.space_group_name_H-M   'P 1'
#
loop_
_entity.id
_entity.type
_entity.pdbx_description
1 polymer ?
#
loop_
_entity_poly.entity_id
_entity_poly.type
_entity_poly.pdbx_seq_one_letter_code
_entity_poly.pdbx_strand_id
1 'polypeptide(L)'
;MSALRRECREELGVEVEMGPLTGWYYHHEFQSQVGIFRCALPDAAAIRLSKEHSDFRWAPISELDGVQAARVQAAVDYDGTLHAQVF
;
A
#
# COMPACT_ATOMS: atom_id res chain seq x y z
N MET A 1 13.13 -6.54 -10.71
CA MET A 1 11.70 -6.29 -10.44
C MET A 1 11.56 -6.00 -8.95
N SER A 2 10.93 -4.89 -8.53
CA SER A 2 10.75 -4.56 -7.11
C SER A 2 9.82 -5.56 -6.41
N ALA A 3 10.03 -5.80 -5.11
CA ALA A 3 9.19 -6.71 -4.32
C ALA A 3 7.70 -6.34 -4.39
N LEU A 4 7.37 -5.05 -4.29
CA LEU A 4 5.97 -4.58 -4.37
C LEU A 4 5.27 -5.03 -5.66
N ARG A 5 5.93 -4.88 -6.81
CA ARG A 5 5.35 -5.28 -8.10
C ARG A 5 5.11 -6.80 -8.17
N ARG A 6 6.00 -7.59 -7.54
CA ARG A 6 5.79 -9.04 -7.42
C ARG A 6 4.58 -9.34 -6.53
N GLU A 7 4.50 -8.76 -5.34
CA GLU A 7 3.38 -8.99 -4.41
C GLU A 7 2.03 -8.57 -5.01
N CYS A 8 1.94 -7.38 -5.64
CA CYS A 8 0.67 -6.97 -6.28
C CYS A 8 0.23 -7.95 -7.38
N ARG A 9 1.16 -8.53 -8.15
CA ARG A 9 0.80 -9.56 -9.13
C ARG A 9 0.35 -10.85 -8.44
N GLU A 10 1.04 -11.26 -7.39
CA GLU A 10 0.76 -12.52 -6.68
C GLU A 10 -0.56 -12.45 -5.89
N GLU A 11 -0.84 -11.34 -5.22
CA GLU A 11 -2.01 -11.15 -4.36
C GLU A 11 -3.24 -10.62 -5.10
N LEU A 12 -3.06 -9.70 -6.05
CA LEU A 12 -4.17 -9.03 -6.75
C LEU A 12 -4.31 -9.46 -8.22
N GLY A 13 -3.34 -10.19 -8.79
CA GLY A 13 -3.37 -10.62 -10.19
C GLY A 13 -3.14 -9.49 -11.21
N VAL A 14 -2.67 -8.33 -10.77
CA VAL A 14 -2.56 -7.12 -11.59
C VAL A 14 -1.14 -6.55 -11.59
N GLU A 15 -0.74 -5.99 -12.72
CA GLU A 15 0.50 -5.22 -12.85
C GLU A 15 0.19 -3.74 -12.58
N VAL A 16 0.61 -3.26 -11.40
CA VAL A 16 0.39 -1.87 -10.99
C VAL A 16 1.40 -0.92 -11.63
N GLU A 17 0.98 0.32 -11.86
CA GLU A 17 1.90 1.41 -12.16
C GLU A 17 2.53 1.90 -10.85
N MET A 18 3.85 1.79 -10.77
CA MET A 18 4.61 2.14 -9.56
C MET A 18 4.80 3.65 -9.45
N GLY A 19 4.39 4.22 -8.33
CA GLY A 19 4.69 5.59 -7.93
C GLY A 19 5.80 5.66 -6.86
N PRO A 20 5.98 6.83 -6.22
CA PRO A 20 7.03 7.03 -5.24
C PRO A 20 6.77 6.25 -3.93
N LEU A 21 7.87 5.93 -3.23
CA LEU A 21 7.85 5.57 -1.81
C LEU A 21 7.42 6.81 -1.02
N THR A 22 6.31 6.73 -0.30
CA THR A 22 5.74 7.86 0.45
C THR A 22 5.91 7.73 1.95
N GLY A 23 6.14 6.52 2.45
CA GLY A 23 6.36 6.29 3.88
C GLY A 23 7.27 5.10 4.18
N TRP A 24 8.02 5.21 5.27
CA TRP A 24 8.87 4.14 5.78
C TRP A 24 8.63 3.95 7.28
N TYR A 25 8.03 2.81 7.64
CA TYR A 25 7.50 2.61 8.98
C TYR A 25 8.13 1.39 9.65
N TYR A 26 8.50 1.52 10.92
CA TYR A 26 8.92 0.37 11.71
C TYR A 26 7.73 -0.14 12.54
N HIS A 27 7.47 -1.44 12.51
CA HIS A 27 6.45 -2.09 13.33
C HIS A 27 7.14 -2.90 14.42
N HIS A 28 7.09 -2.41 15.66
CA HIS A 28 7.86 -2.99 16.77
C HIS A 28 7.49 -4.45 17.06
N GLU A 29 6.18 -4.76 17.09
CA GLU A 29 5.68 -6.11 17.42
C GLU A 29 6.20 -7.21 16.47
N PHE A 30 6.32 -6.89 15.18
CA PHE A 30 6.80 -7.82 14.15
C PHE A 30 8.29 -7.65 13.83
N GLN A 31 8.97 -6.71 14.51
CA GLN A 31 10.35 -6.33 14.25
C GLN A 31 10.64 -6.10 12.77
N SER A 32 9.71 -5.47 12.06
CA SER A 32 9.74 -5.35 10.60
C SER A 32 9.68 -3.90 10.13
N GLN A 33 10.26 -3.64 8.95
CA GLN A 33 10.16 -2.36 8.26
C GLN A 33 9.16 -2.49 7.11
N VAL A 34 8.27 -1.51 7.00
CA VAL A 34 7.18 -1.47 6.03
C VAL A 34 7.31 -0.20 5.20
N GLY A 35 7.55 -0.37 3.91
CA GLY A 35 7.51 0.73 2.94
C GLY A 35 6.12 0.86 2.33
N ILE A 36 5.57 2.07 2.28
CA ILE A 36 4.31 2.39 1.61
C ILE A 36 4.61 3.16 0.33
N PHE A 37 4.12 2.64 -0.79
CA PHE A 37 4.27 3.27 -2.11
C PHE A 37 2.90 3.72 -2.60
N ARG A 38 2.86 4.83 -3.33
CA ARG A 38 1.71 5.12 -4.18
C ARG A 38 1.78 4.25 -5.43
N CYS A 39 0.64 3.69 -5.82
CA CYS A 39 0.49 2.91 -7.04
C CYS A 39 -0.82 3.31 -7.72
N ALA A 40 -0.89 3.11 -9.04
CA ALA A 40 -2.13 3.20 -9.79
C ALA A 40 -2.49 1.85 -10.40
N LEU A 41 -3.78 1.53 -10.41
CA LEU A 41 -4.31 0.41 -11.17
C LEU A 41 -4.64 0.88 -12.59
N PRO A 42 -4.34 0.08 -13.62
CA PRO A 42 -4.83 0.33 -14.97
C PRO A 42 -6.37 0.41 -15.00
N ASP A 43 -6.95 1.21 -15.90
CA ASP A 43 -8.41 1.39 -16.01
C ASP A 43 -9.20 0.08 -16.19
N ALA A 44 -8.58 -0.92 -16.82
CA ALA A 44 -9.17 -2.25 -17.06
C ALA A 44 -8.65 -3.32 -16.08
N ALA A 45 -8.08 -2.93 -14.93
CA ALA A 45 -7.54 -3.88 -13.96
C ALA A 45 -8.65 -4.77 -13.38
N ALA A 46 -8.51 -6.08 -13.59
CA ALA A 46 -9.38 -7.08 -13.00
C ALA A 46 -8.68 -7.75 -11.82
N ILE A 47 -9.00 -7.32 -10.60
CA ILE A 47 -8.43 -7.90 -9.38
C ILE A 47 -8.86 -9.36 -9.25
N ARG A 48 -7.89 -10.24 -9.05
CA ARG A 48 -8.07 -11.66 -8.76
C ARG A 48 -7.24 -12.00 -7.52
N LEU A 49 -7.94 -12.19 -6.41
CA LEU A 49 -7.30 -12.46 -5.13
C LEU A 49 -6.59 -13.83 -5.13
N SER A 50 -5.41 -13.87 -4.52
CA SER A 50 -4.76 -15.11 -4.14
C SER A 50 -5.48 -15.77 -2.96
N LYS A 51 -5.02 -16.97 -2.56
CA LYS A 51 -5.57 -17.69 -1.41
C LYS A 51 -5.28 -17.02 -0.06
N GLU A 52 -4.41 -16.02 -0.04
CA GLU A 52 -4.06 -15.28 1.18
C GLU A 52 -5.15 -14.28 1.59
N HIS A 53 -6.04 -13.94 0.65
CA HIS A 53 -7.11 -12.96 0.86
C HIS A 53 -8.47 -13.56 0.48
N SER A 54 -9.49 -13.28 1.30
CA SER A 54 -10.85 -13.77 1.08
C SER A 54 -11.74 -12.77 0.34
N ASP A 55 -11.50 -11.47 0.50
CA ASP A 55 -12.32 -10.41 -0.08
C ASP A 55 -11.52 -9.11 -0.22
N PHE A 56 -12.01 -8.18 -1.05
CA PHE A 56 -11.46 -6.83 -1.17
C PHE A 56 -12.58 -5.81 -1.40
N ARG A 57 -12.35 -4.57 -0.98
CA ARG A 57 -13.25 -3.46 -1.26
C ARG A 57 -12.49 -2.18 -1.53
N TRP A 58 -13.09 -1.31 -2.31
CA TRP A 58 -12.70 0.09 -2.37
C TRP A 58 -13.29 0.83 -1.16
N ALA A 59 -12.49 1.65 -0.50
CA ALA A 59 -12.90 2.40 0.68
C ALA A 59 -12.42 3.85 0.58
N PRO A 60 -13.26 4.84 0.93
CA PRO A 60 -12.79 6.20 1.15
C PRO A 60 -11.90 6.25 2.41
N ILE A 61 -10.97 7.21 2.44
CA ILE A 61 -10.01 7.36 3.56
C ILE A 61 -10.75 7.59 4.89
N SER A 62 -11.90 8.25 4.86
CA SER A 62 -12.75 8.51 6.03
C SER A 62 -13.30 7.26 6.71
N GLU A 63 -13.28 6.11 6.05
CA GLU A 63 -13.68 4.82 6.64
C GLU A 63 -12.50 4.03 7.23
N LEU A 64 -11.27 4.50 7.02
CA LEU A 64 -10.08 3.92 7.64
C LEU A 64 -9.91 4.49 9.05
N ASP A 65 -9.31 3.70 9.94
CA ASP A 65 -9.00 4.13 11.30
C ASP A 65 -7.52 3.92 11.67
N GLY A 66 -7.14 4.56 12.78
CA GLY A 66 -5.83 4.42 13.40
C GLY A 66 -4.65 4.59 12.45
N VAL A 67 -3.75 3.61 12.48
CA VAL A 67 -2.49 3.64 11.73
C VAL A 67 -2.70 3.55 10.22
N GLN A 68 -3.76 2.90 9.75
CA GLN A 68 -4.04 2.78 8.32
C GLN A 68 -4.44 4.12 7.73
N ALA A 69 -5.38 4.82 8.38
CA ALA A 69 -5.79 6.16 7.96
C ALA A 69 -4.59 7.13 7.92
N ALA A 70 -3.74 7.11 8.96
CA ALA A 70 -2.56 7.97 9.02
C ALA A 70 -1.57 7.71 7.87
N ARG A 71 -1.28 6.43 7.56
CA ARG A 71 -0.36 6.05 6.47
C ARG A 71 -0.93 6.42 5.10
N VAL A 72 -2.22 6.18 4.87
CA VAL A 72 -2.88 6.52 3.59
C VAL A 72 -2.94 8.03 3.41
N GLN A 73 -3.30 8.79 4.46
CA GLN A 73 -3.34 10.25 4.38
C GLN A 73 -1.95 10.84 4.09
N ALA A 74 -0.90 10.37 4.78
CA ALA A 74 0.48 10.78 4.49
C ALA A 74 0.91 10.45 3.05
N ALA A 75 0.46 9.32 2.49
CA ALA A 75 0.74 8.98 1.11
C ALA A 75 0.03 9.89 0.11
N VAL A 76 -1.21 10.31 0.41
CA VAL A 76 -2.00 11.24 -0.40
C VAL A 76 -1.38 12.64 -0.39
N ASP A 77 -0.98 13.12 0.79
CA ASP A 77 -0.40 14.45 0.99
C ASP A 77 1.10 14.52 0.63
N TYR A 78 1.67 13.43 0.09
CA TYR A 78 3.09 13.37 -0.23
C TYR A 78 3.50 14.46 -1.24
N ASP A 79 4.37 15.34 -0.78
CA ASP A 79 4.88 16.50 -1.51
C ASP A 79 6.33 16.33 -2.02
N GLY A 80 6.90 15.13 -1.85
CA GLY A 80 8.31 14.87 -2.11
C GLY A 80 9.11 14.54 -0.84
N THR A 81 8.54 14.79 0.34
CA THR A 81 9.16 14.49 1.63
C THR A 81 8.76 13.10 2.12
N LEU A 82 9.75 12.22 2.33
CA LEU A 82 9.51 10.89 2.89
C LEU A 82 9.22 10.98 4.39
N HIS A 83 8.06 10.46 4.81
CA HIS A 83 7.71 10.36 6.22
C HIS A 83 8.17 9.03 6.81
N ALA A 84 8.98 9.08 7.86
CA ALA A 84 9.41 7.90 8.60
C ALA A 84 8.90 7.94 10.05
N GLN A 85 8.30 6.84 10.51
CA GLN A 85 7.73 6.77 11.87
C GLN A 85 7.81 5.35 12.43
N VAL A 86 7.89 5.26 13.76
CA VAL A 86 7.81 4.00 14.51
C VAL A 86 6.39 3.82 15.04
N PHE A 87 5.85 2.62 14.87
CA PHE A 87 4.58 2.18 15.43
C PHE A 87 4.79 0.97 16.35
#